data_AF-A0A3A2ZBM8-F1
#
_entry.id   AF-A0A3A2ZBM8-F1
#
_cell.length_a   1.000
_cell.length_b   1.000
_cell.length_c   1.000
_cell.angle_alpha   90.00
_cell.angle_beta   90.00
_cell.angle_gamma   90.00
#
_symmetry.space_group_name_H-M   'P 1'
#
loop_
_entity.id
_entity.type
_entity.pdbx_description
1 polymer ?
#
loop_
_entity_poly.entity_id
_entity_poly.type
_entity_poly.pdbx_seq_one_letter_code
_entity_poly.pdbx_strand_id
1 'polypeptide(L)'
;MPARWDKSNIVVADAVSIAPPYHVDDCRPLVEGDVAALSRVRKVLEMERKKIELRTASATFGSSGPFAKSAAAGAGRERGANNPTPPPAQRKGG
;
A
#
# COMPACT_ATOMS: atom_id res chain seq x y z
N MET A 1 1.56 -4.98 11.91
CA MET A 1 2.25 -6.25 12.19
C MET A 1 3.58 -6.19 11.46
N PRO A 2 4.74 -6.38 12.13
CA PRO A 2 6.04 -6.23 11.47
C PRO A 2 6.20 -7.30 10.38
N ALA A 3 6.73 -6.90 9.23
CA ALA A 3 6.93 -7.78 8.08
C ALA A 3 8.25 -7.44 7.38
N ARG A 4 8.88 -8.45 6.79
CA ARG A 4 10.07 -8.31 5.96
C ARG A 4 10.00 -9.24 4.76
N TRP A 5 10.82 -8.96 3.76
CA TRP A 5 11.07 -9.87 2.65
C TRP A 5 12.17 -10.88 3.01
N ASP A 6 11.95 -12.14 2.66
CA ASP A 6 12.97 -13.20 2.60
C ASP A 6 12.91 -13.84 1.23
N LYS A 7 13.85 -13.47 0.36
CA LYS A 7 13.82 -13.81 -1.08
C LYS A 7 12.47 -13.39 -1.70
N SER A 8 11.70 -14.35 -2.20
CA SER A 8 10.35 -14.17 -2.75
C SER A 8 9.24 -14.28 -1.72
N ASN A 9 9.56 -14.60 -0.47
CA ASN A 9 8.57 -14.85 0.57
C ASN A 9 8.44 -13.63 1.48
N ILE A 10 7.26 -13.48 2.08
CA ILE A 10 7.01 -12.46 3.11
C ILE A 10 7.06 -13.15 4.46
N VAL A 11 7.91 -12.66 5.36
CA VAL A 11 7.97 -13.14 6.74
C VAL A 11 7.31 -12.13 7.66
N VAL A 12 6.29 -12.57 8.40
CA VAL A 12 5.50 -11.71 9.31
C VAL A 12 5.76 -12.11 10.75
N ALA A 13 6.14 -11.12 11.56
CA ALA A 13 6.43 -11.26 12.98
C ALA A 13 7.40 -12.40 13.34
N ASP A 14 8.30 -12.76 12.41
CA ASP A 14 9.25 -13.87 12.56
C ASP A 14 8.60 -15.25 12.78
N ALA A 15 7.27 -15.34 12.61
CA ALA A 15 6.48 -16.52 12.99
C ALA A 15 5.77 -17.17 11.79
N VAL A 16 5.55 -16.43 10.71
CA VAL A 16 4.81 -16.93 9.53
C VAL A 16 5.53 -16.53 8.24
N SER A 17 5.71 -17.49 7.33
CA SER A 17 6.16 -17.25 5.96
C SER A 17 4.98 -17.36 5.00
N ILE A 18 4.93 -16.47 4.01
CA ILE A 18 3.92 -16.47 2.94
C ILE A 18 4.68 -16.52 1.61
N ALA A 19 4.50 -17.60 0.87
CA ALA A 19 5.10 -17.77 -0.45
C ALA A 19 4.22 -17.13 -1.56
N PRO A 20 4.78 -16.79 -2.74
CA PRO A 20 3.99 -16.46 -3.91
C PRO A 20 3.04 -17.61 -4.27
N PRO A 21 1.81 -17.34 -4.73
CA PRO A 21 1.22 -16.04 -5.13
C PRO A 21 0.58 -15.22 -3.98
N TYR A 22 0.95 -15.50 -2.73
CA TYR A 22 0.54 -14.77 -1.54
C TYR A 22 -0.95 -14.91 -1.21
N HIS A 23 -1.47 -16.13 -1.31
CA HIS A 23 -2.78 -16.49 -0.80
C HIS A 23 -2.72 -16.85 0.69
N VAL A 24 -3.91 -16.95 1.30
CA VAL A 24 -4.09 -17.34 2.69
C VAL A 24 -3.59 -18.78 2.93
N ASP A 25 -3.76 -19.64 1.92
CA ASP A 25 -3.32 -21.04 1.92
C ASP A 25 -1.80 -21.19 1.85
N ASP A 26 -1.09 -20.17 1.36
CA ASP A 26 0.38 -20.14 1.27
C ASP A 26 1.04 -19.77 2.61
N CYS A 27 0.24 -19.48 3.65
CA CYS A 27 0.75 -19.19 5.00
C CYS A 27 1.27 -20.45 5.68
N ARG A 28 2.56 -20.45 6.02
CA ARG A 28 3.24 -21.53 6.75
C ARG A 28 3.81 -21.02 8.08
N PRO A 29 3.60 -21.74 9.18
CA PRO A 29 4.23 -21.38 10.46
C PRO A 29 5.74 -21.63 10.36
N LEU A 30 6.52 -20.70 10.89
CA LEU A 30 7.97 -20.83 11.09
C LEU A 30 8.31 -21.23 12.53
N VAL A 31 7.44 -20.87 13.47
CA VAL A 31 7.57 -21.21 14.89
C VAL A 31 6.49 -22.23 15.23
N GLU A 32 6.92 -23.40 15.71
CA GLU A 32 6.01 -24.48 16.10
C GLU A 32 5.13 -24.04 17.28
N GLY A 33 3.83 -24.33 17.19
CA GLY A 33 2.85 -23.97 18.24
C GLY A 33 2.27 -22.56 18.17
N ASP A 34 2.79 -21.64 17.34
CA ASP A 34 2.22 -20.29 17.20
C ASP A 34 1.04 -20.24 16.20
N VAL A 35 -0.03 -20.94 16.56
CA VAL A 35 -1.28 -21.00 15.78
C VAL A 35 -2.00 -19.64 15.80
N ALA A 36 -1.77 -18.83 16.83
CA ALA A 36 -2.37 -17.51 17.00
C ALA A 36 -1.78 -16.49 16.02
N ALA A 37 -0.46 -16.46 15.80
CA ALA A 37 0.14 -15.64 14.76
C ALA A 37 -0.36 -16.05 13.38
N LEU A 38 -0.37 -17.35 13.08
CA LEU A 38 -0.86 -17.86 11.79
C LEU A 38 -2.31 -17.46 11.52
N SER A 39 -3.19 -17.58 12.52
CA SER A 39 -4.61 -17.19 12.40
C SER A 39 -4.78 -15.68 12.17
N ARG A 40 -4.00 -14.84 12.87
CA ARG A 40 -4.02 -13.39 12.66
C ARG A 40 -3.52 -13.00 11.28
N VAL A 41 -2.44 -13.60 10.79
CA VAL A 41 -1.89 -13.33 9.45
C VAL A 41 -2.90 -13.70 8.37
N ARG A 42 -3.50 -14.89 8.46
CA ARG A 42 -4.55 -15.32 7.53
C ARG A 42 -5.70 -14.31 7.49
N LYS A 43 -6.17 -13.87 8.65
CA LYS A 43 -7.25 -12.89 8.74
C LYS A 43 -6.89 -11.55 8.10
N VAL A 44 -5.68 -11.05 8.34
CA VAL A 44 -5.21 -9.79 7.74
C VAL A 44 -5.14 -9.92 6.21
N LEU A 45 -4.59 -11.00 5.67
CA LEU A 45 -4.52 -11.23 4.23
C LEU A 45 -5.88 -11.28 3.56
N GLU A 46 -6.85 -11.97 4.16
CA GLU A 46 -8.24 -11.99 3.68
C GLU A 46 -8.84 -10.58 3.60
N MET A 47 -8.67 -9.81 4.68
CA MET A 47 -9.22 -8.46 4.77
C MET A 47 -8.55 -7.52 3.77
N GLU A 48 -7.22 -7.58 3.63
CA GLU A 48 -6.48 -6.74 2.68
C GLU A 48 -6.84 -7.09 1.23
N ARG A 49 -6.98 -8.38 0.90
CA ARG A 49 -7.40 -8.81 -0.44
C ARG A 49 -8.79 -8.28 -0.77
N LYS A 50 -9.76 -8.45 0.14
CA LYS A 50 -11.11 -7.91 -0.04
C LYS A 50 -11.11 -6.38 -0.15
N LYS A 51 -10.26 -5.70 0.62
CA LYS A 51 -10.11 -4.24 0.56
C LYS A 51 -9.59 -3.78 -0.81
N ILE A 52 -8.63 -4.51 -1.39
CA ILE A 52 -8.12 -4.25 -2.74
C ILE A 52 -9.21 -4.49 -3.78
N GLU A 53 -9.95 -5.59 -3.71
CA GLU A 53 -11.03 -5.90 -4.66
C GLU A 53 -12.11 -4.82 -4.68
N LEU A 54 -12.57 -4.39 -3.50
CA LEU A 54 -13.53 -3.30 -3.38
C LEU A 54 -12.96 -2.00 -3.97
N ARG A 55 -11.70 -1.67 -3.66
CA ARG A 55 -11.04 -0.47 -4.19
C ARG A 55 -10.90 -0.52 -5.72
N THR A 56 -10.50 -1.65 -6.28
CA THR A 56 -10.32 -1.87 -7.72
C THR A 56 -11.67 -1.82 -8.45
N ALA A 57 -12.71 -2.45 -7.90
CA ALA A 57 -14.06 -2.35 -8.43
C ALA A 57 -14.51 -0.87 -8.49
N SER A 58 -14.39 -0.13 -7.38
CA SER A 58 -14.75 1.29 -7.33
C SER A 58 -13.93 2.17 -8.28
N ALA A 59 -12.63 1.90 -8.45
CA ALA A 59 -11.78 2.63 -9.38
C ALA A 59 -12.15 2.37 -10.85
N THR A 60 -12.60 1.15 -11.15
CA THR A 60 -13.04 0.76 -12.51
C THR A 60 -14.39 1.41 -12.86
N PHE A 61 -15.34 1.46 -11.92
CA PHE A 61 -16.64 2.12 -12.14
C PHE A 61 -16.57 3.65 -12.24
N GLY A 62 -15.54 4.28 -11.66
CA GLY A 62 -15.34 5.75 -11.72
C GLY A 62 -14.60 6.26 -12.97
N SER A 63 -14.00 5.36 -13.76
CA SER A 63 -13.19 5.73 -14.95
C SER A 63 -13.99 5.68 -16.26
N SER A 64 -15.08 4.94 -16.31
CA SER A 64 -15.88 4.72 -17.53
C SER A 64 -17.36 5.07 -17.35
N GLY A 65 -17.65 6.29 -16.91
CA GLY A 65 -18.99 6.90 -16.98
C GLY A 65 -19.04 8.04 -18.01
N PRO A 66 -20.16 8.26 -18.72
CA PRO A 66 -20.26 9.18 -19.88
C PRO A 66 -20.16 10.68 -19.54
N PHE A 67 -19.77 11.04 -18.32
CA PHE A 67 -19.63 12.42 -17.85
C PHE A 67 -18.20 12.72 -17.36
N ALA A 68 -17.19 12.09 -17.97
CA ALA A 68 -15.79 12.53 -17.84
C ALA A 68 -15.70 14.01 -18.22
N LYS A 69 -15.69 14.87 -17.19
CA LYS A 69 -15.68 16.32 -17.30
C LYS A 69 -14.43 16.70 -18.08
N SER A 70 -14.62 17.16 -19.32
CA SER A 70 -13.55 17.62 -20.19
C SER A 70 -12.75 18.70 -19.48
N ALA A 71 -11.55 18.35 -19.02
CA ALA A 71 -10.57 19.27 -18.48
C ALA A 71 -9.35 19.27 -19.41
N ALA A 72 -9.54 19.79 -20.63
CA ALA A 72 -8.44 20.11 -21.54
C ALA A 72 -8.90 21.08 -22.64
N ALA A 73 -9.10 22.37 -22.29
CA ALA A 73 -9.03 23.46 -23.26
C ALA A 73 -8.73 24.77 -22.51
N GLY A 74 -7.53 25.31 -22.71
CA GLY A 74 -7.14 26.61 -22.15
C GLY A 74 -5.64 26.83 -22.15
N ALA A 75 -5.09 27.17 -23.31
CA ALA A 75 -3.69 27.54 -23.49
C ALA A 75 -3.30 28.76 -22.63
N GLY A 76 -2.13 28.70 -22.03
CA GLY A 76 -1.48 29.81 -21.32
C GLY A 76 0.01 29.53 -21.18
N ARG A 77 0.77 29.88 -22.21
CA ARG A 77 2.22 29.73 -22.31
C ARG A 77 2.88 30.88 -21.57
N GLU A 78 3.49 30.64 -20.41
CA GLU A 78 4.56 31.50 -19.89
C GLU A 78 5.70 30.69 -19.29
N ARG A 79 6.87 30.94 -19.85
CA ARG A 79 8.16 30.31 -19.58
C ARG A 79 8.85 31.19 -18.55
N GLY A 80 9.05 30.70 -17.32
CA GLY A 80 9.74 31.47 -16.28
C GLY A 80 10.15 30.56 -15.13
N ALA A 81 11.45 30.32 -15.01
CA ALA A 81 12.09 29.72 -13.86
C ALA A 81 11.64 30.40 -12.56
N ASN A 82 11.56 29.65 -11.45
CA ASN A 82 12.09 30.03 -10.13
C ASN A 82 11.67 28.99 -9.07
N ASN A 83 12.65 28.20 -8.64
CA ASN A 83 12.62 27.33 -7.48
C ASN A 83 12.74 28.17 -6.19
N PRO A 84 11.83 28.09 -5.21
CA PRO A 84 12.07 28.63 -3.87
C PRO A 84 12.61 27.55 -2.93
N THR A 85 13.87 27.73 -2.55
CA THR A 85 14.65 27.09 -1.47
C THR A 85 13.88 27.05 -0.14
N PRO A 86 14.04 26.01 0.72
CA PRO A 86 13.37 25.94 2.02
C PRO A 86 13.93 26.94 3.05
N PRO A 87 13.12 27.41 4.03
CA PRO A 87 13.54 28.38 5.04
C PRO A 87 14.41 27.75 6.17
N PRO A 88 15.31 28.54 6.80
CA PRO A 88 16.13 28.08 7.92
C PRO A 88 15.36 28.02 9.25
N ALA A 89 15.67 27.01 10.05
CA ALA A 89 15.12 26.76 11.38
C ALA A 89 15.56 27.81 12.42
N GLN A 90 14.61 28.49 13.07
CA GLN A 90 14.88 29.30 14.26
C GLN A 90 14.91 28.42 15.52
N ARG A 91 16.08 28.35 16.15
CA ARG A 91 16.28 27.87 17.52
C ARG A 91 16.05 29.06 18.45
N LYS A 92 15.15 28.96 19.45
CA LYS A 92 15.01 29.97 20.51
C LYS A 92 15.22 29.30 21.87
N GLY A 93 16.35 29.62 22.49
CA GLY A 93 16.65 29.40 23.90
C GLY A 93 17.24 30.70 24.47
N GLY A 94 16.94 30.98 25.74
CA GLY A 94 17.30 32.20 26.45
C GLY A 94 16.10 32.76 27.18
#